data_AF-A0A0L7RGS4-F1
#
_entry.id   AF-A0A0L7RGS4-F1
#
_cell.length_a   1.000
_cell.length_b   1.000
_cell.length_c   1.000
_cell.angle_alpha   90.00
_cell.angle_beta   90.00
_cell.angle_gamma   90.00
#
_symmetry.space_group_name_H-M   'P 1'
#
loop_
_entity.id
_entity.type
_entity.pdbx_description
1 polymer ?
#
loop_
_entity_poly.entity_id
_entity_poly.type
_entity_poly.pdbx_seq_one_letter_code
_entity_poly.pdbx_strand_id
1 'polypeptide(L)' 'SVDEIDFRHCMLYEFKKGSTVQNAVKSICDVYGKDVLSVRKCQRWFSKFRNGVLDLFGKPAF' A
#
# COMPACT_ATOMS: atom_id res chain seq x y z
N SER A 1 -2.93 -11.38 13.15
CA SER A 1 -2.51 -11.18 11.75
C SER A 1 -2.58 -9.70 11.46
N VAL A 2 -1.59 -9.12 10.78
CA VAL A 2 -1.67 -7.71 10.35
C VAL A 2 -2.84 -7.59 9.37
N ASP A 3 -3.77 -6.67 9.62
CA ASP A 3 -4.97 -6.57 8.81
C ASP A 3 -4.65 -5.94 7.46
N GLU A 4 -5.43 -6.30 6.43
CA GLU A 4 -5.20 -5.79 5.07
C GLU A 4 -5.25 -4.26 4.99
N ILE A 5 -5.99 -3.64 5.91
CA ILE A 5 -6.15 -2.20 6.07
C ILE A 5 -4.85 -1.56 6.57
N ASP A 6 -4.09 -2.23 7.44
CA ASP A 6 -2.81 -1.69 7.96
C ASP A 6 -1.78 -1.56 6.85
N PHE A 7 -1.71 -2.55 5.97
CA PHE A 7 -0.87 -2.46 4.78
C PHE A 7 -1.31 -1.32 3.86
N ARG A 8 -2.61 -1.08 3.70
CA ARG A 8 -3.14 0.02 2.89
C ARG A 8 -2.76 1.38 3.49
N HIS A 9 -2.82 1.53 4.82
CA HIS A 9 -2.34 2.73 5.50
C HIS A 9 -0.82 2.93 5.30
N CYS A 10 -0.02 1.88 5.45
CA CYS A 10 1.42 1.96 5.21
C CYS A 10 1.75 2.33 3.76
N MET A 11 1.04 1.74 2.79
CA MET A 11 1.18 2.09 1.37
C MET A 11 0.79 3.55 1.10
N LEU A 12 -0.27 4.07 1.74
CA LEU A 12 -0.67 5.47 1.61
C LEU A 12 0.37 6.42 2.20
N TYR A 13 0.95 6.06 3.34
CA TYR A 13 2.03 6.83 3.96
C TYR A 13 3.25 6.92 3.04
N GLU A 14 3.73 5.78 2.53
CA GLU A 14 4.87 5.74 1.61
C GLU A 14 4.59 6.50 0.29
N PHE A 15 3.36 6.41 -0.22
CA PHE A 15 2.93 7.18 -1.39
C PHE A 15 3.02 8.69 -1.14
N LYS A 16 2.48 9.18 -0.01
CA LYS A 16 2.53 10.60 0.36
C LYS A 16 3.95 11.10 0.63
N LYS A 17 4.83 10.22 1.10
CA LYS A 17 6.27 10.48 1.26
C LYS A 17 7.01 10.61 -0.07
N GLY A 18 6.41 10.16 -1.18
CA GLY A 18 7.03 10.17 -2.52
C GLY A 18 7.92 8.96 -2.79
N SER A 19 7.80 7.89 -2.00
CA SER A 19 8.54 6.65 -2.22
C SER A 19 8.14 5.99 -3.54
N THR A 20 9.06 5.26 -4.17
CA THR A 20 8.73 4.36 -5.28
C THR A 20 7.99 3.12 -4.74
N VAL A 21 7.33 2.37 -5.62
CA VAL A 21 6.66 1.11 -5.25
C VAL A 21 7.66 0.12 -4.65
N GLN A 22 8.87 0.03 -5.22
CA GLN A 22 9.93 -0.87 -4.76
C GLN A 22 10.40 -0.49 -3.36
N ASN A 23 10.61 0.80 -3.10
CA ASN A 23 11.02 1.28 -1.78
C ASN A 23 9.91 1.07 -0.74
N ALA A 24 8.66 1.36 -1.10
CA ALA A 24 7.52 1.14 -0.22
C ALA A 24 7.37 -0.35 0.19
N VAL A 25 7.47 -1.26 -0.79
CA VAL A 25 7.43 -2.71 -0.53
C VAL A 25 8.57 -3.13 0.38
N LYS A 26 9.79 -2.68 0.11
CA LYS A 26 10.96 -2.98 0.94
C LYS A 26 10.75 -2.50 2.38
N SER A 27 10.41 -1.22 2.58
CA SER A 27 10.16 -0.66 3.91
C SER A 27 9.11 -1.43 4.70
N ILE A 28 8.01 -1.83 4.05
CA ILE A 28 6.92 -2.55 4.70
C ILE A 28 7.34 -4.00 5.04
N CYS A 29 7.99 -4.70 4.11
CA CYS A 29 8.47 -6.06 4.35
C CYS A 29 9.59 -6.11 5.40
N ASP A 30 10.44 -5.08 5.51
CA ASP A 30 11.47 -4.99 6.53
C ASP A 30 10.88 -4.88 7.95
N VAL A 31 9.69 -4.28 8.09
CA VAL A 31 8.98 -4.11 9.38
C VAL A 31 8.09 -5.31 9.72
N TYR A 32 7.29 -5.78 8.76
CA TYR A 32 6.24 -6.76 9.01
C TYR A 32 6.61 -8.20 8.65
N GLY A 33 7.79 -8.40 8.06
CA GLY A 33 8.30 -9.69 7.62
C GLY A 33 8.40 -9.80 6.11
N LYS A 34 9.28 -10.70 5.67
CA LYS A 34 9.57 -10.90 4.26
C LYS A 34 8.31 -11.35 3.49
N ASP A 35 8.15 -10.83 2.28
CA ASP A 35 7.13 -11.24 1.30
C ASP A 35 5.66 -11.02 1.75
N VAL A 36 5.41 -10.27 2.83
CA VAL A 36 4.05 -9.92 3.30
C VAL A 36 3.30 -8.99 2.35
N LEU A 37 4.04 -8.20 1.57
CA LEU A 37 3.49 -7.30 0.57
C LEU A 37 4.16 -7.52 -0.78
N SER A 38 3.36 -7.84 -1.81
CA SER A 38 3.88 -7.95 -3.18
C SER A 38 3.90 -6.60 -3.89
N VAL A 39 4.87 -6.45 -4.81
CA VAL A 39 5.01 -5.28 -5.69
C VAL A 39 3.72 -5.01 -6.46
N ARG A 40 3.07 -6.04 -7.00
CA ARG A 40 1.81 -5.90 -7.74
C ARG A 40 0.68 -5.31 -6.89
N LYS A 41 0.57 -5.73 -5.62
CA LYS A 41 -0.44 -5.20 -4.69
C LYS A 41 -0.15 -3.74 -4.37
N CYS A 42 1.10 -3.40 -4.09
CA CYS A 42 1.52 -2.02 -3.85
C CYS A 42 1.28 -1.11 -5.06
N GLN A 43 1.62 -1.57 -6.26
CA GLN A 43 1.38 -0.83 -7.50
C GLN A 43 -0.10 -0.54 -7.73
N ARG A 44 -1.00 -1.51 -7.49
CA ARG A 44 -2.45 -1.33 -7.62
C ARG A 44 -2.97 -0.23 -6.68
N TRP A 45 -2.50 -0.20 -5.44
CA TRP A 45 -2.88 0.82 -4.47
C TRP A 45 -2.29 2.19 -4.81
N PHE A 46 -1.04 2.26 -5.25
CA PHE A 46 -0.44 3.51 -5.73
C PHE A 46 -1.22 4.10 -6.90
N SER A 47 -1.68 3.28 -7.86
CA SER A 47 -2.55 3.76 -8.94
C SER A 47 -3.89 4.29 -8.43
N LYS A 48 -4.49 3.64 -7.42
CA LYS A 48 -5.70 4.15 -6.75
C LYS A 48 -5.46 5.51 -6.08
N PHE A 49 -4.34 5.67 -5.38
CA PHE A 49 -4.00 6.93 -4.70
C PHE A 49 -3.76 8.07 -5.68
N ARG A 50 -3.11 7.80 -6.83
CA ARG A 50 -2.96 8.80 -7.91
C ARG A 50 -4.32 9.26 -8.46
N ASN A 51 -5.32 8.38 -8.44
CA ASN A 51 -6.68 8.69 -8.85
C ASN A 51 -7.55 9.27 -7.71
N GLY A 52 -6.96 9.65 -6.58
CA GLY A 52 -7.66 10.28 -5.45
C GLY A 52 -8.46 9.32 -4.57
N VAL A 53 -8.34 8.01 -4.75
CA VAL A 53 -9.05 7.03 -3.91
C VAL A 53 -8.32 6.89 -2.57
N LEU A 54 -8.82 7.58 -1.55
CA LEU A 54 -8.30 7.52 -0.18
C LEU A 54 -9.12 6.61 0.74
N ASP A 55 -10.23 6.05 0.26
CA ASP A 55 -10.97 5.03 1.02
C ASP A 55 -10.20 3.70 1.04
N LEU A 56 -9.62 3.40 2.19
CA LEU A 56 -8.82 2.21 2.43
C LEU A 56 -9.67 1.00 2.84
N PHE A 57 -10.96 1.19 3.14
CA PHE A 57 -11.87 0.12 3.52
C PHE A 57 -12.41 -0.64 2.31
N GLY A 58 -12.20 -0.09 1.10
CA GLY A 58 -12.48 -0.80 -0.13
C GLY A 58 -13.98 -1.06 -0.31
N LYS A 59 -14.81 -0.03 -0.17
CA LYS A 59 -16.12 -0.10 -0.82
C LYS A 59 -15.87 -0.26 -2.32
N PRO A 60 -16.41 -1.30 -2.98
CA PRO A 60 -16.38 -1.36 -4.43
C PRO A 60 -17.08 -0.10 -4.93
N ALA A 61 -16.39 0.68 -5.76
CA ALA A 61 -17.05 1.70 -6.55
C ALA A 61 -17.98 0.95 -7.52
N PHE A 62 -19.28 1.09 -7.32
CA PHE A 62 -20.27 0.75 -8.34
C PHE A 62 -20.19 1.75 -9.49
#